data_AF-A0A6C0NVT8-F1
#
_entry.id   AF-A0A6C0NVT8-F1
#
_cell.length_a   1.000
_cell.length_b   1.000
_cell.length_c   1.000
_cell.angle_alpha   90.00
_cell.angle_beta   90.00
_cell.angle_gamma   90.00
#
_symmetry.space_group_name_H-M   'P 1'
#
loop_
_entity.id
_entity.type
_entity.pdbx_description
1 polymer ?
#
loop_
_entity_poly.entity_id
_entity_poly.type
_entity_poly.pdbx_seq_one_letter_code
_entity_poly.pdbx_strand_id
1 'polypeptide(L)'
;MKRYLIVTAMAMLLASCSSNEQANGVKTNSASNVVKLRTEGNAQVFKSEHWLDKGKVWIPAERAAALLNYRYALKEGNHMAAMGYSDPLYVFTADSKQAKIGEDSVILSEAPRMIGQSLCLELGSLSQLLQTPVKWDGKHQTVVVGPPKNRDPQRTPAVGMPGSTLRTRSVDSNSADNPDNAANDNNADNGDTGTNAGSDTGTSDNADTAKADEVIAYAERYMDTPYKFDAAPYEQSHKFDCSSFMQHVFDHFGIDLPRSSKAQSKIGKYVTRNNLQKGDIVFFYTPGRYSSNEIVGHVGLYIGNNKVIQTYGDPGVTITSLEGNWDKRILWARRVL
;
A
#
# COMPACT_ATOMS: atom_id res chain seq x y z
N MET A 1 33.05 -5.89 84.15
CA MET A 1 34.23 -5.42 83.38
C MET A 1 33.88 -5.44 81.91
N LYS A 2 34.13 -4.32 81.19
CA LYS A 2 34.41 -4.10 79.75
C LYS A 2 33.63 -4.90 78.68
N ARG A 3 33.29 -4.43 77.48
CA ARG A 3 33.17 -3.15 76.73
C ARG A 3 32.74 -3.62 75.31
N TYR A 4 31.99 -2.80 74.57
CA TYR A 4 31.69 -2.92 73.14
C TYR A 4 32.94 -3.10 72.26
N LEU A 5 32.83 -3.75 71.09
CA LEU A 5 33.42 -3.22 69.84
C LEU A 5 32.88 -3.85 68.54
N ILE A 6 32.80 -2.97 67.55
CA ILE A 6 32.41 -3.04 66.13
C ILE A 6 33.52 -3.71 65.28
N VAL A 7 33.15 -4.35 64.16
CA VAL A 7 34.05 -4.63 63.01
C VAL A 7 33.28 -4.33 61.70
N THR A 8 33.34 -3.12 61.16
CA THR A 8 34.14 -2.65 59.98
C THR A 8 33.99 -3.43 58.66
N ALA A 9 33.48 -2.72 57.66
CA ALA A 9 33.37 -3.12 56.25
C ALA A 9 34.69 -2.95 55.49
N MET A 10 34.95 -3.81 54.49
CA MET A 10 36.10 -3.72 53.59
C MET A 10 35.65 -3.96 52.14
N ALA A 11 35.93 -2.98 51.27
CA ALA A 11 35.64 -2.99 49.85
C ALA A 11 36.63 -3.87 49.07
N MET A 12 36.14 -4.64 48.10
CA MET A 12 36.97 -5.41 47.16
C MET A 12 36.86 -4.82 45.74
N LEU A 13 38.01 -4.38 45.22
CA LEU A 13 38.26 -4.15 43.80
C LEU A 13 39.07 -5.35 43.28
N LEU A 14 38.60 -6.00 42.22
CA LEU A 14 39.38 -7.00 41.48
C LEU A 14 39.57 -6.53 40.04
N ALA A 15 40.83 -6.34 39.66
CA ALA A 15 41.27 -6.23 38.29
C ALA A 15 41.51 -7.64 37.73
N SER A 16 41.06 -7.91 36.50
CA SER A 16 41.45 -9.10 35.74
C SER A 16 41.98 -8.65 34.37
N CYS A 17 43.21 -9.09 34.07
CA CYS A 17 43.82 -8.99 32.74
C CYS A 17 43.39 -10.21 31.92
N SER A 18 42.85 -9.99 30.72
CA SER A 18 42.50 -11.04 29.76
C SER A 18 43.52 -11.06 28.62
N SER A 19 44.02 -12.27 28.32
CA SER A 19 44.98 -12.62 27.28
C SER A 19 44.38 -12.57 25.87
N ASN A 20 45.30 -12.32 24.94
CA ASN A 20 45.10 -12.03 23.53
C ASN A 20 44.91 -13.34 22.71
N GLU A 21 43.83 -13.45 21.94
CA GLU A 21 43.72 -14.42 20.85
C GLU A 21 43.24 -13.70 19.59
N GLN A 22 44.08 -13.72 18.54
CA GLN A 22 43.84 -13.10 17.24
C GLN A 22 42.76 -13.87 16.48
N ALA A 23 41.59 -13.24 16.28
CA ALA A 23 40.69 -13.56 15.20
C ALA A 23 40.67 -12.38 14.20
N ASN A 24 40.82 -12.73 12.91
CA ASN A 24 40.86 -11.85 11.74
C ASN A 24 39.86 -10.70 11.80
N GLY A 25 40.39 -9.48 11.66
CA GLY A 25 39.69 -8.23 11.90
C GLY A 25 38.57 -7.94 10.90
N VAL A 26 37.33 -8.13 11.35
CA VAL A 26 36.26 -7.14 11.11
C VAL A 26 36.25 -6.23 12.34
N LYS A 27 37.06 -5.17 12.28
CA LYS A 27 37.03 -4.01 13.19
C LYS A 27 36.52 -2.86 12.32
N THR A 28 35.43 -2.15 12.59
CA THR A 28 34.78 -1.84 13.86
C THR A 28 33.29 -1.50 13.67
N ASN A 29 32.43 -2.02 14.56
CA ASN A 29 31.28 -1.26 15.04
C ASN A 29 31.83 -0.01 15.75
N SER A 30 31.64 1.18 15.21
CA SER A 30 32.08 2.42 15.86
C SER A 30 31.17 3.60 15.53
N ALA A 31 30.55 4.10 16.61
CA ALA A 31 29.88 5.38 16.81
C ALA A 31 28.77 5.76 15.83
N SER A 32 27.65 6.20 16.40
CA SER A 32 26.47 6.76 15.74
C SER A 32 26.87 7.97 14.88
N ASN A 33 27.34 7.71 13.66
CA ASN A 33 27.63 8.76 12.71
C ASN A 33 26.27 9.27 12.22
N VAL A 34 25.89 10.45 12.68
CA VAL A 34 24.62 11.06 12.30
C VAL A 34 24.80 11.75 10.95
N VAL A 35 24.00 11.36 9.96
CA VAL A 35 23.89 12.00 8.64
C VAL A 35 22.73 13.00 8.63
N LYS A 36 22.85 14.04 7.81
CA LYS A 36 21.74 14.93 7.45
C LYS A 36 20.96 14.34 6.26
N LEU A 37 19.66 14.17 6.40
CA LEU A 37 18.73 13.78 5.34
C LEU A 37 17.95 15.01 4.90
N ARG A 38 17.85 15.28 3.60
CA ARG A 38 17.01 16.34 3.06
C ARG A 38 16.46 15.99 1.68
N THR A 39 15.34 16.60 1.31
CA THR A 39 14.88 16.57 -0.07
C THR A 39 15.49 17.74 -0.85
N GLU A 40 15.75 17.53 -2.14
CA GLU A 40 16.25 18.57 -3.03
C GLU A 40 15.24 19.73 -3.11
N GLY A 41 15.71 20.97 -2.95
CA GLY A 41 14.86 22.16 -2.92
C GLY A 41 14.10 22.41 -1.61
N ASN A 42 14.21 21.53 -0.60
CA ASN A 42 13.63 21.73 0.73
C ASN A 42 14.70 22.15 1.75
N ALA A 43 14.35 23.08 2.62
CA ALA A 43 15.20 23.54 3.73
C ALA A 43 15.14 22.61 4.95
N GLN A 44 14.14 21.74 5.06
CA GLN A 44 14.03 20.80 6.17
C GLN A 44 15.15 19.74 6.12
N VAL A 45 15.85 19.62 7.23
CA VAL A 45 16.94 18.66 7.42
C VAL A 45 16.62 17.75 8.59
N PHE A 46 16.66 16.45 8.35
CA PHE A 46 16.48 15.42 9.36
C PHE A 46 17.84 14.84 9.73
N LYS A 47 18.02 14.46 10.99
CA LYS A 47 19.21 13.72 11.43
C LYS A 47 18.90 12.23 11.40
N SER A 48 19.82 11.39 10.97
CA SER A 48 19.64 9.94 10.99
C SER A 48 20.96 9.25 11.31
N GLU A 49 20.91 8.10 11.93
CA GLU A 49 22.03 7.18 11.89
C GLU A 49 22.27 6.73 10.44
N HIS A 50 23.51 6.38 10.13
CA HIS A 50 23.88 5.70 8.90
C HIS A 50 25.03 4.74 9.14
N TRP A 51 25.22 3.81 8.21
CA TRP A 51 26.33 2.87 8.24
C TRP A 51 27.09 2.95 6.92
N LEU A 52 28.41 2.85 7.03
CA LEU A 52 29.31 2.70 5.90
C LEU A 52 29.79 1.26 5.86
N ASP A 53 29.57 0.59 4.75
CA ASP A 53 30.03 -0.79 4.56
C ASP A 53 30.42 -1.00 3.10
N LYS A 54 31.65 -1.48 2.88
CA LYS A 54 32.24 -1.71 1.56
C LYS A 54 32.05 -0.54 0.58
N GLY A 55 32.22 0.69 1.08
CA GLY A 55 32.07 1.92 0.29
C GLY A 55 30.63 2.34 0.01
N LYS A 56 29.63 1.66 0.58
CA LYS A 56 28.20 1.97 0.43
C LYS A 56 27.65 2.62 1.68
N VAL A 57 26.68 3.51 1.49
CA VAL A 57 25.99 4.21 2.57
C VAL A 57 24.62 3.56 2.77
N TRP A 58 24.32 3.22 4.02
CA TRP A 58 23.08 2.58 4.43
C TRP A 58 22.34 3.49 5.41
N ILE A 59 21.05 3.71 5.19
CA ILE A 59 20.20 4.49 6.09
C ILE A 59 18.97 3.68 6.51
N PRO A 60 18.40 3.92 7.70
CA PRO A 60 17.15 3.30 8.11
C PRO A 60 16.03 3.69 7.14
N ALA A 61 15.28 2.69 6.66
CA ALA A 61 14.16 2.92 5.76
C ALA A 61 13.06 3.76 6.41
N GLU A 62 12.83 3.60 7.72
CA GLU A 62 11.92 4.45 8.50
C GLU A 62 12.30 5.95 8.41
N ARG A 63 13.60 6.28 8.45
CA ARG A 63 14.06 7.67 8.36
C ARG A 63 13.92 8.22 6.95
N ALA A 64 14.09 7.38 5.92
CA ALA A 64 13.77 7.73 4.55
C ALA A 64 12.25 7.97 4.36
N ALA A 65 11.40 7.14 4.97
CA ALA A 65 9.95 7.34 4.97
C ALA A 65 9.56 8.67 5.64
N ALA A 66 10.10 8.94 6.83
CA ALA A 66 9.83 10.17 7.56
C ALA A 66 10.24 11.42 6.77
N LEU A 67 11.42 11.39 6.13
CA LEU A 67 11.88 12.47 5.24
C LEU A 67 10.86 12.77 4.12
N LEU A 68 10.25 11.73 3.57
CA LEU A 68 9.27 11.83 2.50
C LEU A 68 7.85 12.03 3.01
N ASN A 69 7.66 12.21 4.33
CA ASN A 69 6.35 12.25 4.98
C ASN A 69 5.48 11.04 4.61
N TYR A 70 6.11 9.87 4.52
CA TYR A 70 5.47 8.57 4.39
C TYR A 70 5.28 7.92 5.76
N ARG A 71 4.23 7.12 5.86
CA ARG A 71 4.06 6.14 6.92
C ARG A 71 4.97 4.95 6.64
N TYR A 72 5.45 4.33 7.70
CA TYR A 72 6.36 3.17 7.67
C TYR A 72 5.79 2.09 8.57
N ALA A 73 5.84 0.84 8.12
CA ALA A 73 5.52 -0.33 8.92
C ALA A 73 6.59 -1.40 8.68
N LEU A 74 7.12 -2.00 9.75
CA LEU A 74 8.00 -3.16 9.70
C LEU A 74 7.28 -4.34 10.36
N LYS A 75 7.20 -5.46 9.65
CA LYS A 75 6.69 -6.73 10.17
C LYS A 75 7.88 -7.52 10.70
N GLU A 76 8.00 -7.60 12.02
CA GLU A 76 9.16 -8.20 12.69
C GLU A 76 9.39 -9.67 12.29
N GLY A 77 8.32 -10.45 12.11
CA GLY A 77 8.44 -11.89 11.85
C GLY A 77 9.14 -12.27 10.53
N ASN A 78 9.08 -11.43 9.50
CA ASN A 78 9.72 -11.69 8.21
C ASN A 78 10.60 -10.53 7.73
N HIS A 79 10.83 -9.52 8.57
CA HIS A 79 11.56 -8.29 8.25
C HIS A 79 11.10 -7.64 6.94
N MET A 80 9.79 -7.73 6.64
CA MET A 80 9.18 -7.05 5.51
C MET A 80 8.71 -5.68 5.95
N ALA A 81 9.07 -4.65 5.21
CA ALA A 81 8.62 -3.30 5.43
C ALA A 81 7.74 -2.78 4.30
N ALA A 82 6.82 -1.90 4.68
CA ALA A 82 6.00 -1.11 3.77
C ALA A 82 6.24 0.39 4.02
N MET A 83 6.32 1.16 2.94
CA MET A 83 6.34 2.63 2.96
C MET A 83 5.28 3.19 2.03
N GLY A 84 4.59 4.24 2.45
CA GLY A 84 3.52 4.83 1.63
C GLY A 84 2.81 5.97 2.34
N TYR A 85 1.67 6.42 1.82
CA TYR A 85 0.92 7.52 2.41
C TYR A 85 -0.36 7.05 3.08
N SER A 86 -1.46 6.89 2.32
CA SER A 86 -2.71 6.38 2.86
C SER A 86 -2.79 4.85 2.83
N ASP A 87 -1.92 4.21 2.05
CA ASP A 87 -1.72 2.78 1.90
C ASP A 87 -0.26 2.47 1.46
N PRO A 88 0.18 1.20 1.52
CA PRO A 88 1.49 0.78 1.01
C PRO A 88 1.69 1.12 -0.47
N LEU A 89 2.79 1.80 -0.77
CA LEU A 89 3.26 2.03 -2.14
C LEU A 89 4.54 1.23 -2.42
N TYR A 90 5.45 1.16 -1.45
CA TYR A 90 6.70 0.42 -1.56
C TYR A 90 6.70 -0.74 -0.58
N VAL A 91 7.06 -1.93 -1.04
CA VAL A 91 7.22 -3.11 -0.17
C VAL A 91 8.57 -3.75 -0.45
N PHE A 92 9.33 -4.06 0.59
CA PHE A 92 10.67 -4.62 0.49
C PHE A 92 10.98 -5.43 1.74
N THR A 93 11.87 -6.42 1.60
CA THR A 93 12.16 -7.39 2.66
C THR A 93 13.65 -7.47 2.87
N ALA A 94 14.09 -7.69 4.13
CA ALA A 94 15.47 -7.99 4.42
C ALA A 94 15.98 -9.17 3.56
N ASP A 95 17.24 -9.09 3.15
CA ASP A 95 17.98 -10.13 2.45
C ASP A 95 17.42 -10.53 1.08
N SER A 96 16.44 -9.79 0.56
CA SER A 96 15.90 -9.94 -0.80
C SER A 96 16.15 -8.70 -1.63
N LYS A 97 16.70 -8.89 -2.83
CA LYS A 97 16.79 -7.80 -3.83
C LYS A 97 15.45 -7.53 -4.50
N GLN A 98 14.46 -8.42 -4.37
CA GLN A 98 13.14 -8.20 -4.93
C GLN A 98 12.32 -7.30 -4.02
N ALA A 99 11.85 -6.18 -4.58
CA ALA A 99 10.93 -5.25 -3.94
C ALA A 99 9.76 -4.96 -4.87
N LYS A 100 8.76 -4.24 -4.37
CA LYS A 100 7.58 -3.83 -5.13
C LYS A 100 7.35 -2.33 -5.06
N ILE A 101 6.84 -1.79 -6.16
CA ILE A 101 6.28 -0.44 -6.28
C ILE A 101 4.82 -0.59 -6.74
N GLY A 102 3.86 -0.42 -5.84
CA GLY A 102 2.52 -0.97 -6.02
C GLY A 102 2.61 -2.49 -6.13
N GLU A 103 2.19 -3.05 -7.28
CA GLU A 103 2.36 -4.48 -7.59
C GLU A 103 3.53 -4.76 -8.55
N ASP A 104 4.15 -3.72 -9.10
CA ASP A 104 5.24 -3.86 -10.06
C ASP A 104 6.52 -4.29 -9.31
N SER A 105 7.12 -5.40 -9.74
CA SER A 105 8.39 -5.88 -9.16
C SER A 105 9.57 -5.02 -9.63
N VAL A 106 10.45 -4.68 -8.69
CA VAL A 106 11.73 -4.01 -8.96
C VAL A 106 12.86 -4.81 -8.32
N ILE A 107 14.00 -4.87 -9.01
CA ILE A 107 15.22 -5.52 -8.51
C ILE A 107 16.20 -4.46 -8.04
N LEU A 108 16.49 -4.49 -6.74
CA LEU A 108 17.42 -3.58 -6.07
C LEU A 108 18.87 -3.98 -6.32
N SER A 109 19.77 -2.99 -6.35
CA SER A 109 21.22 -3.20 -6.48
C SER A 109 21.74 -4.03 -5.31
N GLU A 110 21.29 -3.70 -4.10
CA GLU A 110 21.59 -4.37 -2.84
C GLU A 110 20.31 -4.81 -2.15
N ALA A 111 20.38 -5.93 -1.45
CA ALA A 111 19.27 -6.34 -0.60
C ALA A 111 19.19 -5.37 0.61
N PRO A 112 17.98 -4.94 1.02
CA PRO A 112 17.78 -4.33 2.32
C PRO A 112 18.27 -5.30 3.40
N ARG A 113 18.73 -4.79 4.53
CA ARG A 113 19.21 -5.66 5.62
C ARG A 113 18.94 -5.06 6.98
N MET A 114 18.79 -5.91 7.97
CA MET A 114 18.70 -5.49 9.35
C MET A 114 20.08 -5.05 9.84
N ILE A 115 20.17 -3.82 10.34
CA ILE A 115 21.35 -3.30 11.06
C ILE A 115 20.84 -2.82 12.42
N GLY A 116 21.21 -3.54 13.48
CA GLY A 116 20.56 -3.36 14.79
C GLY A 116 19.06 -3.66 14.68
N GLN A 117 18.22 -2.71 15.13
CA GLN A 117 16.75 -2.83 15.06
C GLN A 117 16.16 -2.19 13.79
N SER A 118 16.99 -1.63 12.90
CA SER A 118 16.52 -0.91 11.72
C SER A 118 16.70 -1.74 10.44
N LEU A 119 15.64 -1.87 9.66
CA LEU A 119 15.76 -2.31 8.26
C LEU A 119 16.36 -1.16 7.45
N CYS A 120 17.58 -1.36 6.97
CA CYS A 120 18.34 -0.33 6.26
C CYS A 120 18.37 -0.59 4.75
N LEU A 121 18.32 0.51 4.01
CA LEU A 121 18.45 0.53 2.55
C LEU A 121 19.76 1.22 2.16
N GLU A 122 20.45 0.63 1.20
CA GLU A 122 21.57 1.26 0.50
C GLU A 122 21.04 2.39 -0.40
N LEU A 123 21.78 3.50 -0.55
CA LEU A 123 21.29 4.69 -1.25
C LEU A 123 20.92 4.44 -2.73
N GLY A 124 21.69 3.64 -3.46
CA GLY A 124 21.35 3.22 -4.82
C GLY A 124 20.07 2.40 -4.87
N SER A 125 19.91 1.44 -3.96
CA SER A 125 18.66 0.67 -3.81
C SER A 125 17.47 1.55 -3.44
N LEU A 126 17.65 2.52 -2.54
CA LEU A 126 16.64 3.52 -2.21
C LEU A 126 16.30 4.39 -3.43
N SER A 127 17.29 4.77 -4.23
CA SER A 127 17.08 5.52 -5.47
C SER A 127 16.26 4.73 -6.49
N GLN A 128 16.52 3.43 -6.63
CA GLN A 128 15.75 2.54 -7.51
C GLN A 128 14.31 2.40 -7.01
N LEU A 129 14.13 2.19 -5.70
CA LEU A 129 12.81 2.03 -5.09
C LEU A 129 11.96 3.29 -5.24
N LEU A 130 12.51 4.46 -4.91
CA LEU A 130 11.82 5.75 -5.01
C LEU A 130 11.74 6.30 -6.45
N GLN A 131 12.42 5.64 -7.40
CA GLN A 131 12.59 6.10 -8.78
C GLN A 131 13.13 7.53 -8.92
N THR A 132 13.87 8.02 -7.93
CA THR A 132 14.46 9.36 -7.93
C THR A 132 15.92 9.29 -7.48
N PRO A 133 16.82 10.20 -7.93
CA PRO A 133 18.20 10.19 -7.47
C PRO A 133 18.29 10.33 -5.95
N VAL A 134 19.05 9.45 -5.31
CA VAL A 134 19.45 9.60 -3.90
C VAL A 134 20.98 9.71 -3.88
N LYS A 135 21.49 10.84 -3.40
CA LYS A 135 22.91 11.19 -3.49
C LYS A 135 23.54 11.30 -2.12
N TRP A 136 24.77 10.80 -2.00
CA TRP A 136 25.65 11.04 -0.87
C TRP A 136 26.52 12.28 -1.13
N ASP A 137 26.43 13.26 -0.24
CA ASP A 137 27.36 14.38 -0.13
C ASP A 137 28.29 14.13 1.07
N GLY A 138 29.44 13.53 0.78
CA GLY A 138 30.43 13.17 1.80
C GLY A 138 31.07 14.38 2.49
N LYS A 139 31.15 15.54 1.81
CA LYS A 139 31.74 16.75 2.40
C LYS A 139 30.86 17.29 3.53
N HIS A 140 29.55 17.21 3.37
CA HIS A 140 28.60 17.75 4.34
C HIS A 140 27.88 16.64 5.15
N GLN A 141 28.31 15.38 5.00
CA GLN A 141 27.64 14.20 5.55
C GLN A 141 26.13 14.28 5.37
N THR A 142 25.70 14.46 4.13
CA THR A 142 24.30 14.69 3.78
C THR A 142 23.83 13.70 2.73
N VAL A 143 22.70 13.07 2.96
CA VAL A 143 21.94 12.33 1.94
C VAL A 143 20.86 13.26 1.39
N VAL A 144 20.87 13.43 0.07
CA VAL A 144 19.90 14.26 -0.66
C VAL A 144 19.02 13.37 -1.52
N VAL A 145 17.71 13.41 -1.27
CA VAL A 145 16.71 12.71 -2.07
C VAL A 145 16.13 13.69 -3.09
N GLY A 146 16.22 13.36 -4.37
CA GLY A 146 15.64 14.13 -5.46
C GLY A 146 14.11 14.13 -5.42
N PRO A 147 13.46 14.94 -6.27
CA PRO A 147 12.00 14.96 -6.35
C PRO A 147 11.47 13.58 -6.79
N PRO A 148 10.42 13.01 -6.16
CA PRO A 148 9.83 11.75 -6.60
C PRO A 148 9.48 11.83 -8.09
N LYS A 149 9.96 10.89 -8.93
CA LYS A 149 9.67 10.95 -10.37
C LYS A 149 8.24 10.51 -10.66
N ASN A 150 7.54 11.31 -11.46
CA ASN A 150 6.30 10.92 -12.12
C ASN A 150 6.55 9.78 -13.11
N ARG A 151 6.24 8.54 -12.72
CA ARG A 151 5.84 7.51 -13.69
C ARG A 151 4.57 6.83 -13.20
N ASP A 152 3.46 7.27 -13.77
CA ASP A 152 2.39 6.33 -14.10
C ASP A 152 2.62 5.91 -15.56
N PRO A 153 2.96 4.65 -15.85
CA PRO A 153 3.22 4.20 -17.21
C PRO A 153 2.04 4.32 -18.19
N GLN A 154 0.82 4.66 -17.77
CA GLN A 154 -0.33 4.69 -18.69
C GLN A 154 -1.28 5.86 -18.44
N ARG A 155 -0.95 7.02 -19.05
CA ARG A 155 -1.93 8.05 -19.42
C ARG A 155 -2.37 7.92 -20.88
N THR A 156 -2.38 6.73 -21.45
CA THR A 156 -3.23 6.51 -22.62
C THR A 156 -4.66 6.38 -22.10
N PRO A 157 -5.62 7.22 -22.55
CA PRO A 157 -7.01 6.84 -22.43
C PRO A 157 -7.12 5.52 -23.18
N ALA A 158 -7.32 4.42 -22.44
CA ALA A 158 -7.59 3.13 -23.04
C ALA A 158 -8.99 3.20 -23.67
N VAL A 159 -9.09 3.85 -24.83
CA VAL A 159 -10.03 3.46 -25.86
C VAL A 159 -9.60 2.05 -26.23
N GLY A 160 -10.25 1.05 -25.65
CA GLY A 160 -10.10 -0.36 -26.02
C GLY A 160 -8.86 -1.06 -25.47
N MET A 161 -8.79 -1.29 -24.16
CA MET A 161 -8.14 -2.51 -23.66
C MET A 161 -9.20 -3.36 -22.93
N PRO A 162 -9.32 -4.66 -23.26
CA PRO A 162 -10.19 -5.57 -22.51
C PRO A 162 -9.66 -5.66 -21.07
N GLY A 163 -10.58 -5.51 -20.12
CA GLY A 163 -10.25 -5.51 -18.69
C GLY A 163 -9.41 -6.72 -18.32
N SER A 164 -8.41 -6.51 -17.44
CA SER A 164 -7.75 -7.64 -16.78
C SER A 164 -8.85 -8.50 -16.14
N THR A 165 -8.95 -9.75 -16.58
CA THR A 165 -9.98 -10.71 -16.17
C THR A 165 -10.13 -10.71 -14.65
N LEU A 166 -11.30 -10.30 -14.17
CA LEU A 166 -11.77 -10.55 -12.81
C LEU A 166 -11.64 -12.06 -12.57
N ARG A 167 -10.83 -12.47 -11.59
CA ARG A 167 -10.85 -13.84 -11.11
C ARG A 167 -12.02 -13.94 -10.12
N THR A 168 -13.21 -14.18 -10.64
CA THR A 168 -14.33 -14.62 -9.79
C THR A 168 -14.00 -16.02 -9.29
N ARG A 169 -13.85 -16.20 -7.98
CA ARG A 169 -13.80 -17.54 -7.40
C ARG A 169 -15.21 -18.12 -7.50
N SER A 170 -15.38 -19.18 -8.29
CA SER A 170 -16.62 -19.94 -8.36
C SER A 170 -16.99 -20.44 -6.97
N VAL A 171 -18.09 -19.96 -6.42
CA VAL A 171 -18.71 -20.56 -5.24
C VAL A 171 -19.71 -21.57 -5.78
N ASP A 172 -19.29 -22.84 -5.83
CA ASP A 172 -20.15 -23.95 -6.21
C ASP A 172 -21.29 -24.07 -5.20
N SER A 173 -22.47 -23.60 -5.60
CA SER A 173 -23.71 -23.84 -4.89
C SER A 173 -24.27 -25.17 -5.36
N ASN A 174 -23.95 -26.22 -4.60
CA ASN A 174 -24.56 -27.55 -4.73
C ASN A 174 -26.08 -27.43 -4.56
N SER A 175 -26.85 -27.67 -5.63
CA SER A 175 -28.27 -28.00 -5.54
C SER A 175 -28.61 -29.12 -6.50
N ALA A 176 -28.83 -30.29 -5.90
CA ALA A 176 -29.43 -31.54 -6.36
C ALA A 176 -29.81 -31.70 -7.85
N ASP A 177 -29.13 -32.65 -8.50
CA ASP A 177 -29.60 -33.38 -9.69
C ASP A 177 -30.57 -34.51 -9.29
N ASN A 178 -31.70 -34.62 -10.00
CA ASN A 178 -32.20 -35.88 -10.63
C ASN A 178 -33.38 -35.56 -11.60
N PRO A 179 -33.75 -36.42 -12.59
CA PRO A 179 -33.43 -36.17 -13.98
C PRO A 179 -34.65 -36.36 -14.92
N ASP A 180 -34.36 -36.48 -16.22
CA ASP A 180 -35.20 -37.01 -17.31
C ASP A 180 -36.23 -36.06 -17.95
N ASN A 181 -35.91 -35.54 -19.15
CA ASN A 181 -36.49 -36.13 -20.37
C ASN A 181 -35.75 -35.66 -21.63
N ALA A 182 -35.47 -36.60 -22.53
CA ALA A 182 -34.83 -36.40 -23.82
C ALA A 182 -35.87 -36.44 -24.96
N ALA A 183 -35.44 -35.92 -26.13
CA ALA A 183 -36.11 -35.86 -27.43
C ALA A 183 -37.20 -34.76 -27.57
N ASN A 184 -37.24 -33.97 -28.65
CA ASN A 184 -37.18 -34.40 -30.04
C ASN A 184 -36.86 -33.23 -31.02
N ASP A 185 -36.38 -33.60 -32.20
CA ASP A 185 -36.01 -32.81 -33.38
C ASP A 185 -37.10 -31.88 -33.95
N ASN A 186 -36.73 -30.72 -34.52
CA ASN A 186 -36.58 -30.55 -35.98
C ASN A 186 -36.49 -29.07 -36.42
N ASN A 187 -35.61 -28.91 -37.40
CA ASN A 187 -35.33 -27.74 -38.23
C ASN A 187 -36.55 -27.33 -39.10
N ALA A 188 -36.84 -26.03 -39.19
CA ALA A 188 -37.57 -25.45 -40.32
C ALA A 188 -37.19 -23.98 -40.53
N ASP A 189 -36.66 -23.75 -41.72
CA ASP A 189 -36.30 -22.51 -42.38
C ASP A 189 -37.54 -21.69 -42.80
N ASN A 190 -37.30 -20.37 -42.96
CA ASN A 190 -37.89 -19.44 -43.92
C ASN A 190 -38.81 -18.31 -43.39
N GLY A 191 -38.44 -17.07 -43.75
CA GLY A 191 -39.39 -16.04 -44.20
C GLY A 191 -39.75 -14.89 -43.24
N ASP A 192 -39.08 -13.74 -43.43
CA ASP A 192 -39.64 -12.38 -43.53
C ASP A 192 -40.92 -12.01 -42.75
N THR A 193 -40.81 -11.05 -41.82
CA THR A 193 -41.56 -9.77 -41.83
C THR A 193 -41.27 -8.99 -40.55
N GLY A 194 -40.99 -7.69 -40.69
CA GLY A 194 -40.58 -6.82 -39.59
C GLY A 194 -41.67 -6.55 -38.56
N THR A 195 -41.26 -6.42 -37.30
CA THR A 195 -41.95 -5.59 -36.30
C THR A 195 -40.97 -5.13 -35.22
N ASN A 196 -41.12 -3.86 -34.89
CA ASN A 196 -40.49 -3.10 -33.83
C ASN A 196 -40.62 -3.79 -32.44
N ALA A 197 -39.51 -4.09 -31.78
CA ALA A 197 -39.41 -4.38 -30.35
C ALA A 197 -37.92 -4.17 -29.97
N GLY A 198 -37.58 -3.23 -29.11
CA GLY A 198 -37.96 -3.26 -27.71
C GLY A 198 -36.66 -3.38 -26.93
N SER A 199 -36.14 -2.21 -26.53
CA SER A 199 -35.01 -2.02 -25.63
C SER A 199 -35.08 -2.96 -24.41
N ASP A 200 -34.37 -4.08 -24.45
CA ASP A 200 -34.05 -4.89 -23.27
C ASP A 200 -32.77 -4.33 -22.63
N THR A 201 -32.92 -3.18 -21.95
CA THR A 201 -31.89 -2.60 -21.08
C THR A 201 -32.38 -2.44 -19.64
N GLY A 202 -33.60 -2.88 -19.33
CA GLY A 202 -34.23 -2.65 -18.02
C GLY A 202 -33.85 -3.65 -16.92
N THR A 203 -33.29 -4.81 -17.28
CA THR A 203 -33.02 -5.90 -16.31
C THR A 203 -31.59 -5.82 -15.75
N SER A 204 -30.62 -5.40 -16.57
CA SER A 204 -29.21 -5.24 -16.16
C SER A 204 -29.02 -4.10 -15.16
N ASP A 205 -29.58 -2.91 -15.45
CA ASP A 205 -29.36 -1.72 -14.63
C ASP A 205 -29.93 -1.85 -13.20
N ASN A 206 -31.02 -2.59 -13.04
CA ASN A 206 -31.64 -2.85 -11.74
C ASN A 206 -30.85 -3.86 -10.91
N ALA A 207 -30.31 -4.92 -11.55
CA ALA A 207 -29.49 -5.92 -10.87
C ALA A 207 -28.15 -5.33 -10.40
N ASP A 208 -27.51 -4.49 -11.23
CA ASP A 208 -26.26 -3.84 -10.88
C ASP A 208 -26.45 -2.80 -9.77
N THR A 209 -27.59 -2.08 -9.77
CA THR A 209 -27.96 -1.16 -8.68
C THR A 209 -28.21 -1.90 -7.37
N ALA A 210 -28.90 -3.06 -7.41
CA ALA A 210 -29.15 -3.86 -6.22
C ALA A 210 -27.83 -4.38 -5.60
N LYS A 211 -26.92 -4.91 -6.42
CA LYS A 211 -25.58 -5.31 -5.98
C LYS A 211 -24.78 -4.14 -5.38
N ALA A 212 -24.86 -2.97 -6.00
CA ALA A 212 -24.19 -1.78 -5.47
C ALA A 212 -24.71 -1.41 -4.08
N ASP A 213 -26.03 -1.46 -3.87
CA ASP A 213 -26.64 -1.20 -2.57
C ASP A 213 -26.24 -2.25 -1.51
N GLU A 214 -26.12 -3.53 -1.89
CA GLU A 214 -25.59 -4.59 -1.01
C GLU A 214 -24.13 -4.35 -0.61
N VAL A 215 -23.27 -3.98 -1.56
CA VAL A 215 -21.86 -3.64 -1.31
C VAL A 215 -21.74 -2.47 -0.35
N ILE A 216 -22.57 -1.44 -0.54
CA ILE A 216 -22.60 -0.26 0.33
C ILE A 216 -23.06 -0.65 1.73
N ALA A 217 -24.17 -1.40 1.85
CA ALA A 217 -24.67 -1.85 3.14
C ALA A 217 -23.63 -2.71 3.88
N TYR A 218 -22.90 -3.58 3.17
CA TYR A 218 -21.81 -4.36 3.74
C TYR A 218 -20.68 -3.47 4.26
N ALA A 219 -20.26 -2.47 3.48
CA ALA A 219 -19.23 -1.50 3.82
C ALA A 219 -19.60 -0.66 5.05
N GLU A 220 -20.86 -0.25 5.19
CA GLU A 220 -21.37 0.54 6.32
C GLU A 220 -21.29 -0.20 7.66
N ARG A 221 -21.23 -1.54 7.68
CA ARG A 221 -21.03 -2.31 8.92
C ARG A 221 -19.67 -2.09 9.56
N TYR A 222 -18.72 -1.53 8.81
CA TYR A 222 -17.35 -1.26 9.25
C TYR A 222 -17.11 0.21 9.61
N MET A 223 -18.16 1.04 9.65
CA MET A 223 -18.04 2.43 10.11
C MET A 223 -17.31 2.50 11.46
N ASP A 224 -16.51 3.56 11.62
CA ASP A 224 -15.66 3.80 12.79
C ASP A 224 -14.54 2.76 13.03
N THR A 225 -14.38 1.77 12.14
CA THR A 225 -13.22 0.86 12.20
C THR A 225 -11.92 1.69 12.11
N PRO A 226 -11.00 1.58 13.09
CA PRO A 226 -9.83 2.45 13.13
C PRO A 226 -8.91 2.26 11.94
N TYR A 227 -8.29 3.36 11.52
CA TYR A 227 -7.26 3.31 10.49
C TYR A 227 -5.95 2.70 11.01
N LYS A 228 -5.32 1.85 10.19
CA LYS A 228 -3.92 1.42 10.37
C LYS A 228 -3.24 1.29 9.01
N PHE A 229 -2.13 2.01 8.84
CA PHE A 229 -1.29 1.86 7.66
C PHE A 229 -0.74 0.44 7.53
N ASP A 230 -0.75 -0.12 6.32
CA ASP A 230 -0.38 -1.50 6.05
C ASP A 230 -1.14 -2.48 6.96
N ALA A 231 -2.45 -2.22 7.16
CA ALA A 231 -3.31 -3.13 7.92
C ALA A 231 -3.20 -4.54 7.34
N ALA A 232 -3.04 -5.52 8.24
CA ALA A 232 -3.24 -6.93 7.92
C ALA A 232 -4.74 -7.18 7.69
N PRO A 233 -5.14 -8.35 7.16
CA PRO A 233 -6.56 -8.69 6.98
C PRO A 233 -7.40 -8.35 8.21
N TYR A 234 -8.64 -7.92 7.99
CA TYR A 234 -9.51 -7.40 9.05
C TYR A 234 -9.67 -8.39 10.21
N GLU A 235 -9.77 -9.68 9.89
CA GLU A 235 -9.92 -10.80 10.83
C GLU A 235 -8.75 -10.88 11.82
N GLN A 236 -7.58 -10.35 11.45
CA GLN A 236 -6.37 -10.36 12.28
C GLN A 236 -6.15 -9.02 12.98
N SER A 237 -6.44 -7.91 12.30
CA SER A 237 -6.04 -6.58 12.78
C SER A 237 -7.18 -5.75 13.37
N HIS A 238 -8.43 -6.08 13.00
CA HIS A 238 -9.64 -5.28 13.25
C HIS A 238 -9.50 -3.81 12.86
N LYS A 239 -8.69 -3.54 11.82
CA LYS A 239 -8.31 -2.20 11.36
C LYS A 239 -8.20 -2.20 9.84
N PHE A 240 -8.23 -1.01 9.24
CA PHE A 240 -8.05 -0.84 7.80
C PHE A 240 -7.10 0.29 7.44
N ASP A 241 -6.39 0.15 6.33
CA ASP A 241 -6.08 1.29 5.46
C ASP A 241 -7.05 1.39 4.28
N CYS A 242 -6.97 2.47 3.52
CA CYS A 242 -7.93 2.79 2.45
C CYS A 242 -8.10 1.64 1.45
N SER A 243 -6.99 1.04 1.00
CA SER A 243 -6.98 -0.02 0.01
C SER A 243 -7.37 -1.38 0.59
N SER A 244 -6.95 -1.70 1.82
CA SER A 244 -7.37 -2.94 2.50
C SER A 244 -8.86 -2.94 2.84
N PHE A 245 -9.46 -1.77 3.10
CA PHE A 245 -10.90 -1.65 3.26
C PHE A 245 -11.64 -2.01 1.97
N MET A 246 -11.17 -1.51 0.82
CA MET A 246 -11.72 -1.92 -0.48
C MET A 246 -11.52 -3.42 -0.72
N GLN A 247 -10.35 -3.97 -0.46
CA GLN A 247 -10.13 -5.43 -0.59
C GLN A 247 -11.15 -6.22 0.22
N HIS A 248 -11.33 -5.86 1.49
CA HIS A 248 -12.23 -6.55 2.40
C HIS A 248 -13.69 -6.48 1.95
N VAL A 249 -14.14 -5.30 1.55
CA VAL A 249 -15.52 -5.09 1.08
C VAL A 249 -15.79 -5.91 -0.17
N PHE A 250 -14.91 -5.83 -1.18
CA PHE A 250 -15.14 -6.48 -2.47
C PHE A 250 -14.83 -7.98 -2.48
N ASP A 251 -13.91 -8.47 -1.63
CA ASP A 251 -13.64 -9.91 -1.47
C ASP A 251 -14.88 -10.66 -0.95
N HIS A 252 -15.69 -10.02 -0.10
CA HIS A 252 -16.97 -10.59 0.34
C HIS A 252 -17.92 -10.91 -0.82
N PHE A 253 -17.85 -10.14 -1.91
CA PHE A 253 -18.65 -10.34 -3.12
C PHE A 253 -17.87 -11.09 -4.21
N GLY A 254 -16.78 -11.77 -3.85
CA GLY A 254 -15.98 -12.60 -4.77
C GLY A 254 -15.10 -11.81 -5.74
N ILE A 255 -14.87 -10.51 -5.48
CA ILE A 255 -14.04 -9.64 -6.31
C ILE A 255 -12.68 -9.43 -5.63
N ASP A 256 -11.67 -10.12 -6.15
CA ASP A 256 -10.29 -10.02 -5.66
C ASP A 256 -9.63 -8.73 -6.16
N LEU A 257 -9.37 -7.80 -5.24
CA LEU A 257 -8.69 -6.54 -5.50
C LEU A 257 -7.21 -6.63 -5.05
N PRO A 258 -6.26 -6.04 -5.79
CA PRO A 258 -4.86 -5.99 -5.37
C PRO A 258 -4.66 -5.10 -4.13
N ARG A 259 -3.48 -5.20 -3.49
CA ARG A 259 -3.27 -4.63 -2.15
C ARG A 259 -3.19 -3.11 -2.10
N SER A 260 -2.72 -2.47 -3.17
CA SER A 260 -2.53 -1.02 -3.23
C SER A 260 -3.62 -0.33 -4.04
N SER A 261 -4.04 0.87 -3.62
CA SER A 261 -4.96 1.74 -4.35
C SER A 261 -4.48 2.02 -5.77
N LYS A 262 -3.16 2.20 -5.96
CA LYS A 262 -2.55 2.36 -7.29
C LYS A 262 -2.83 1.16 -8.19
N ALA A 263 -2.74 -0.06 -7.69
CA ALA A 263 -3.05 -1.25 -8.47
C ALA A 263 -4.57 -1.44 -8.64
N GLN A 264 -5.37 -1.20 -7.60
CA GLN A 264 -6.83 -1.26 -7.66
C GLN A 264 -7.38 -0.32 -8.74
N SER A 265 -6.73 0.84 -8.92
CA SER A 265 -7.08 1.84 -9.94
C SER A 265 -6.93 1.35 -11.39
N LYS A 266 -6.44 0.13 -11.61
CA LYS A 266 -6.28 -0.53 -12.91
C LYS A 266 -7.29 -1.67 -13.13
N ILE A 267 -8.04 -2.07 -12.11
CA ILE A 267 -8.98 -3.19 -12.17
C ILE A 267 -10.36 -2.71 -12.63
N GLY A 268 -11.05 -3.48 -13.46
CA GLY A 268 -12.40 -3.18 -13.91
C GLY A 268 -12.49 -2.06 -14.95
N LYS A 269 -13.73 -1.65 -15.25
CA LYS A 269 -14.05 -0.67 -16.28
C LYS A 269 -13.73 0.74 -15.79
N TYR A 270 -13.01 1.50 -16.62
CA TYR A 270 -12.74 2.91 -16.35
C TYR A 270 -14.04 3.73 -16.35
N VAL A 271 -14.22 4.57 -15.33
CA VAL A 271 -15.36 5.47 -15.18
C VAL A 271 -14.87 6.91 -15.03
N THR A 272 -15.42 7.79 -15.86
CA THR A 272 -15.18 9.24 -15.77
C THR A 272 -15.96 9.83 -14.60
N ARG A 273 -15.48 10.96 -14.08
CA ARG A 273 -16.13 11.70 -12.98
C ARG A 273 -17.63 11.95 -13.18
N ASN A 274 -18.05 12.25 -14.41
CA ASN A 274 -19.45 12.57 -14.71
C ASN A 274 -20.36 11.34 -14.79
N ASN A 275 -19.78 10.13 -14.79
CA ASN A 275 -20.48 8.86 -14.95
C ASN A 275 -20.42 7.98 -13.70
N LEU A 276 -20.09 8.58 -12.55
CA LEU A 276 -20.03 7.89 -11.25
C LEU A 276 -21.40 7.33 -10.88
N GLN A 277 -21.42 6.05 -10.50
CA GLN A 277 -22.58 5.31 -10.02
C GLN A 277 -22.24 4.62 -8.71
N LYS A 278 -23.27 4.39 -7.88
CA LYS A 278 -23.11 3.64 -6.62
C LYS A 278 -22.32 2.36 -6.87
N GLY A 279 -21.41 2.01 -5.96
CA GLY A 279 -20.54 0.84 -6.11
C GLY A 279 -19.23 1.10 -6.86
N ASP A 280 -19.08 2.24 -7.55
CA ASP A 280 -17.81 2.60 -8.17
C ASP A 280 -16.72 2.86 -7.13
N ILE A 281 -15.50 2.39 -7.39
CA ILE A 281 -14.32 2.67 -6.59
C ILE A 281 -13.67 3.94 -7.14
N VAL A 282 -13.62 5.01 -6.34
CA VAL A 282 -13.10 6.33 -6.72
C VAL A 282 -11.66 6.48 -6.25
N PHE A 283 -10.80 6.95 -7.14
CA PHE A 283 -9.37 7.13 -6.89
C PHE A 283 -9.00 8.61 -6.88
N PHE A 284 -8.17 8.99 -5.90
CA PHE A 284 -7.81 10.38 -5.67
C PHE A 284 -6.29 10.57 -5.68
N TYR A 285 -5.83 11.74 -6.12
CA TYR A 285 -4.46 12.17 -5.86
C TYR A 285 -4.33 12.78 -4.46
N THR A 286 -3.09 12.85 -3.97
CA THR A 286 -2.74 13.55 -2.73
C THR A 286 -1.98 14.85 -3.06
N PRO A 287 -2.52 16.03 -2.75
CA PRO A 287 -1.88 17.31 -3.06
C PRO A 287 -0.44 17.39 -2.52
N GLY A 288 0.48 17.89 -3.35
CA GLY A 288 1.88 18.11 -2.98
C GLY A 288 2.69 16.83 -2.72
N ARG A 289 2.12 15.64 -2.99
CA ARG A 289 2.76 14.36 -2.73
C ARG A 289 3.75 13.93 -3.82
N TYR A 290 3.35 14.16 -5.06
CA TYR A 290 4.10 13.77 -6.25
C TYR A 290 4.34 15.01 -7.10
N SER A 291 5.24 14.91 -8.09
CA SER A 291 5.51 16.02 -9.01
C SER A 291 4.32 16.39 -9.90
N SER A 292 3.30 15.55 -10.03
CA SER A 292 1.98 15.92 -10.57
C SER A 292 0.83 15.38 -9.73
N ASN A 293 -0.34 16.00 -9.92
CA ASN A 293 -1.62 15.56 -9.36
C ASN A 293 -2.27 14.46 -10.20
N GLU A 294 -1.48 13.52 -10.74
CA GLU A 294 -1.95 12.45 -11.65
C GLU A 294 -1.75 11.04 -11.07
N ILE A 295 -1.12 10.93 -9.90
CA ILE A 295 -0.80 9.65 -9.27
C ILE A 295 -1.79 9.36 -8.15
N VAL A 296 -2.37 8.16 -8.19
CA VAL A 296 -3.26 7.64 -7.14
C VAL A 296 -2.52 7.60 -5.81
N GLY A 297 -3.13 8.22 -4.80
CA GLY A 297 -2.64 8.21 -3.42
C GLY A 297 -3.72 7.92 -2.38
N HIS A 298 -4.97 7.71 -2.81
CA HIS A 298 -6.10 7.35 -1.97
C HIS A 298 -7.25 6.72 -2.78
N VAL A 299 -8.15 6.01 -2.10
CA VAL A 299 -9.30 5.31 -2.67
C VAL A 299 -10.51 5.34 -1.73
N GLY A 300 -11.72 5.35 -2.29
CA GLY A 300 -12.98 5.23 -1.55
C GLY A 300 -14.11 4.63 -2.40
N LEU A 301 -15.15 4.13 -1.73
CA LEU A 301 -16.35 3.56 -2.37
C LEU A 301 -17.40 4.66 -2.58
N TYR A 302 -17.84 4.89 -3.82
CA TYR A 302 -18.91 5.85 -4.11
C TYR A 302 -20.28 5.29 -3.72
N ILE A 303 -21.01 6.06 -2.93
CA ILE A 303 -22.32 5.66 -2.39
C ILE A 303 -23.48 6.50 -2.95
N GLY A 304 -23.23 7.26 -4.02
CA GLY A 304 -24.18 8.21 -4.58
C GLY A 304 -24.21 9.52 -3.79
N ASN A 305 -25.06 10.46 -4.24
CA ASN A 305 -25.28 11.74 -3.57
C ASN A 305 -23.98 12.51 -3.27
N ASN A 306 -22.99 12.47 -4.17
CA ASN A 306 -21.68 13.06 -3.99
C ASN A 306 -20.97 12.61 -2.70
N LYS A 307 -21.13 11.34 -2.27
CA LYS A 307 -20.49 10.82 -1.06
C LYS A 307 -19.66 9.57 -1.33
N VAL A 308 -18.66 9.36 -0.49
CA VAL A 308 -17.83 8.14 -0.48
C VAL A 308 -17.67 7.59 0.93
N ILE A 309 -17.59 6.27 1.08
CA ILE A 309 -17.06 5.61 2.28
C ILE A 309 -15.56 5.39 2.08
N GLN A 310 -14.74 5.87 3.01
CA GLN A 310 -13.28 5.78 2.93
C GLN A 310 -12.62 5.83 4.32
N THR A 311 -11.30 5.58 4.39
CA THR A 311 -10.53 5.70 5.64
C THR A 311 -9.11 6.21 5.39
N TYR A 312 -8.68 7.26 6.09
CA TYR A 312 -7.35 7.88 5.89
C TYR A 312 -6.72 8.42 7.19
N GLY A 313 -6.68 7.62 8.25
CA GLY A 313 -6.33 8.07 9.60
C GLY A 313 -7.60 8.22 10.43
N ASP A 314 -7.54 9.02 11.49
CA ASP A 314 -8.73 9.32 12.30
C ASP A 314 -9.79 10.04 11.45
N PRO A 315 -11.10 9.71 11.60
CA PRO A 315 -11.68 8.86 12.64
C PRO A 315 -11.71 7.35 12.33
N GLY A 316 -11.12 6.89 11.23
CA GLY A 316 -11.27 5.52 10.74
C GLY A 316 -12.15 5.46 9.49
N VAL A 317 -12.95 4.41 9.33
CA VAL A 317 -13.92 4.28 8.24
C VAL A 317 -15.04 5.29 8.44
N THR A 318 -15.24 6.16 7.45
CA THR A 318 -16.19 7.26 7.54
C THR A 318 -16.81 7.60 6.18
N ILE A 319 -17.96 8.26 6.22
CA ILE A 319 -18.63 8.81 5.04
C ILE A 319 -18.22 10.27 4.90
N THR A 320 -17.70 10.64 3.73
CA THR A 320 -17.35 12.04 3.42
C THR A 320 -18.06 12.52 2.17
N SER A 321 -18.46 13.78 2.15
CA SER A 321 -18.85 14.45 0.91
C SER A 321 -17.64 14.60 -0.01
N LEU A 322 -17.86 14.36 -1.30
CA LEU A 322 -16.92 14.68 -2.36
C LEU A 322 -16.76 16.20 -2.47
N GLU A 323 -17.86 16.95 -2.35
CA GLU A 323 -17.89 18.39 -2.62
C GLU A 323 -16.85 19.18 -1.80
N GLY A 324 -16.13 20.06 -2.48
CA GLY A 324 -15.19 21.02 -1.89
C GLY A 324 -13.73 20.61 -1.99
N ASN A 325 -13.34 19.51 -1.33
CA ASN A 325 -11.96 19.04 -1.25
C ASN A 325 -11.71 17.78 -2.09
N TRP A 326 -12.51 16.74 -1.87
CA TRP A 326 -12.31 15.43 -2.49
C TRP A 326 -12.61 15.45 -3.98
N ASP A 327 -13.60 16.22 -4.39
CA ASP A 327 -14.04 16.36 -5.78
C ASP A 327 -12.89 16.88 -6.65
N LYS A 328 -12.16 17.91 -6.23
CA LYS A 328 -10.97 18.45 -6.93
C LYS A 328 -9.85 17.43 -7.07
N ARG A 329 -9.86 16.40 -6.22
CA ARG A 329 -8.82 15.38 -6.11
C ARG A 329 -9.13 14.11 -6.89
N ILE A 330 -10.35 13.96 -7.40
CA ILE A 330 -10.76 12.80 -8.19
C ILE A 330 -9.89 12.73 -9.44
N LEU A 331 -9.24 11.59 -9.61
CA LEU A 331 -8.53 11.23 -10.83
C LEU A 331 -9.49 10.52 -11.79
N TRP A 332 -10.04 9.40 -11.34
CA TRP A 332 -11.02 8.57 -12.06
C TRP A 332 -11.68 7.59 -11.09
N ALA A 333 -12.60 6.78 -11.60
CA ALA A 333 -13.14 5.64 -10.89
C ALA A 333 -13.03 4.34 -11.69
N ARG A 334 -13.28 3.22 -11.00
CA ARG A 334 -13.38 1.89 -11.58
C ARG A 334 -14.69 1.23 -11.17
N ARG A 335 -15.36 0.63 -12.14
CA ARG A 335 -16.53 -0.23 -11.94
C ARG A 335 -16.11 -1.69 -12.04
N VAL A 336 -16.40 -2.44 -10.98
CA VAL A 336 -16.02 -3.86 -10.84
C VAL A 336 -17.21 -4.79 -10.61
N LEU A 337 -18.42 -4.23 -10.46
CA LEU A 337 -19.69 -4.94 -10.32
C LEU A 337 -20.29 -5.31 -11.68
#